data_AF-A0A2N7X973-F1
#
_entry.id   AF-A0A2N7X973-F1
#
_cell.length_a   1.000
_cell.length_b   1.000
_cell.length_c   1.000
_cell.angle_alpha   90.00
_cell.angle_beta   90.00
_cell.angle_gamma   90.00
#
_symmetry.space_group_name_H-M   'P 1'
#
loop_
_entity.id
_entity.type
_entity.pdbx_description
1 polymer ?
#
loop_
_entity_poly.entity_id
_entity_poly.type
_entity_poly.pdbx_seq_one_letter_code
_entity_poly.pdbx_strand_id
1 'polypeptide(L)'
;MYATGAFIRKLDAVPGWHEARVANLMVAMDLDGMLSGPSDKPGPIALPPEIDREHAVVTRYLELYDLVLSVKTCEYYFRRYPFNGLPVSRHDHLSNACELYFNRIYQFKERLKNLVDAVDALVPKHGMQFGPFIKQFAKEFDLEIRARNQIHHFEKFRDLDIERVFLTGMHDTVYPNKGWKDEQRAYYRKVTKEWAQRIRARGALLDAFLEAVAEALLRGCPFLAEMSAEMMADLDNSPR
;
A
#
# COMPACT_ATOMS: atom_id res chain seq x y z
N MET A 1 6.26 2.92 14.80
CA MET A 1 6.19 4.37 14.54
C MET A 1 7.28 5.18 15.24
N TYR A 2 7.61 4.89 16.50
CA TYR A 2 8.58 5.68 17.27
C TYR A 2 10.01 5.72 16.69
N ALA A 3 10.56 4.57 16.28
CA ALA A 3 11.88 4.51 15.64
C ALA A 3 11.95 5.31 14.31
N THR A 4 10.87 5.32 13.53
CA THR A 4 10.79 6.11 12.29
C THR A 4 10.86 7.62 12.57
N GLY A 5 10.16 8.09 13.61
CA GLY A 5 10.20 9.51 14.00
C GLY A 5 11.59 9.94 14.48
N ALA A 6 12.26 9.10 15.27
CA ALA A 6 13.65 9.31 15.67
C ALA A 6 14.61 9.32 14.47
N PHE A 7 14.41 8.40 13.52
CA PHE A 7 15.21 8.37 12.28
C PHE A 7 15.04 9.65 11.44
N ILE A 8 13.82 10.17 11.33
CA ILE A 8 13.57 11.44 10.62
C ILE A 8 14.36 12.59 11.27
N ARG A 9 14.45 12.63 12.61
CA ARG A 9 15.27 13.63 13.31
C ARG A 9 16.77 13.45 13.05
N LYS A 10 17.26 12.20 12.98
CA LYS A 10 18.64 11.89 12.57
C LYS A 10 18.93 12.39 11.15
N LEU A 11 17.99 12.24 10.23
CA LEU A 11 18.13 12.77 8.87
C LEU A 11 18.12 14.30 8.83
N ASP A 12 17.27 14.96 9.61
CA ASP A 12 17.24 16.43 9.71
C ASP A 12 18.56 17.01 10.28
N ALA A 13 19.37 16.20 10.98
CA ALA A 13 20.72 16.58 11.42
C ALA A 13 21.79 16.49 10.30
N VAL A 14 21.49 15.87 9.15
CA VAL A 14 22.40 15.81 8.00
C VAL A 14 22.42 17.17 7.29
N PRO A 15 23.59 17.81 7.14
CA PRO A 15 23.68 19.14 6.51
C PRO A 15 23.05 19.17 5.12
N GLY A 16 22.14 20.13 4.90
CA GLY A 16 21.42 20.32 3.63
C GLY A 16 20.18 19.45 3.46
N TRP A 17 20.02 18.35 4.21
CA TRP A 17 18.91 17.41 4.02
C TRP A 17 17.55 18.08 4.22
N HIS A 18 17.43 18.89 5.27
CA HIS A 18 16.20 19.60 5.56
C HIS A 18 15.81 20.54 4.41
N GLU A 19 16.78 21.32 3.92
CA GLU A 19 16.61 22.28 2.84
C GLU A 19 16.23 21.57 1.53
N ALA A 20 16.90 20.46 1.18
CA ALA A 20 16.54 19.67 0.01
C ALA A 20 15.15 19.03 0.12
N ARG A 21 14.79 18.54 1.32
CA ARG A 21 13.45 17.98 1.57
C ARG A 21 12.36 19.04 1.39
N VAL A 22 12.55 20.22 1.99
CA VAL A 22 11.61 21.34 1.87
C VAL A 22 11.52 21.82 0.43
N ALA A 23 12.65 21.94 -0.27
CA ALA A 23 12.65 22.36 -1.67
C ALA A 23 11.95 21.33 -2.59
N ASN A 24 12.21 20.03 -2.40
CA ASN A 24 11.50 18.97 -3.13
C ASN A 24 10.00 18.97 -2.84
N LEU A 25 9.60 19.26 -1.59
CA LEU A 25 8.19 19.43 -1.23
C LEU A 25 7.58 20.64 -1.96
N MET A 26 8.27 21.78 -1.99
CA MET A 26 7.81 22.98 -2.70
C MET A 26 7.66 22.72 -4.20
N VAL A 27 8.60 22.00 -4.82
CA VAL A 27 8.50 21.58 -6.22
C VAL A 27 7.31 20.63 -6.43
N ALA A 28 7.10 19.67 -5.53
CA ALA A 28 5.96 18.76 -5.63
C ALA A 28 4.60 19.46 -5.42
N MET A 29 4.58 20.57 -4.67
CA MET A 29 3.40 21.41 -4.46
C MET A 29 3.17 22.42 -5.58
N ASP A 30 4.19 22.72 -6.39
CA ASP A 30 4.10 23.62 -7.56
C ASP A 30 3.52 22.89 -8.78
N LEU A 31 2.31 22.35 -8.63
CA LEU A 31 1.63 21.55 -9.66
C LEU A 31 1.32 22.36 -10.94
N ASP A 32 1.20 23.67 -10.82
CA ASP A 32 0.77 24.58 -11.89
C ASP A 32 1.89 25.52 -12.38
N GLY A 33 3.13 25.38 -11.87
CA GLY A 33 4.23 26.30 -12.20
C GLY A 33 3.96 27.75 -11.76
N MET A 34 3.11 27.93 -10.75
CA MET A 34 2.69 29.23 -10.22
C MET A 34 3.74 29.83 -9.28
N LEU A 35 4.59 28.99 -8.68
CA LEU A 35 5.65 29.46 -7.81
C LEU A 35 6.85 29.88 -8.67
N SER A 36 7.08 31.19 -8.77
CA SER A 36 8.32 31.76 -9.30
C SER A 36 9.47 31.52 -8.32
N GLY A 37 9.90 30.26 -8.19
CA GLY A 37 11.04 29.85 -7.39
C GLY A 37 12.34 29.90 -8.20
N PRO A 38 13.51 30.11 -7.55
CA PRO A 38 14.79 30.06 -8.23
C PRO A 38 14.96 28.72 -8.96
N SER A 39 15.42 28.82 -10.22
CA SER A 39 15.66 27.69 -11.16
C SER A 39 16.67 26.65 -10.66
N ASP A 40 17.34 26.90 -9.55
CA ASP A 40 18.29 25.97 -8.96
C ASP A 40 17.51 24.90 -8.21
N LYS A 41 17.10 23.86 -8.95
CA LYS A 41 16.70 22.59 -8.35
C LYS A 41 17.85 22.18 -7.41
N PRO A 42 17.63 22.08 -6.10
CA PRO A 42 18.67 21.58 -5.23
C PRO A 42 19.08 20.21 -5.76
N GLY A 43 20.37 20.06 -6.07
CA GLY A 43 20.91 18.80 -6.54
C GLY A 43 20.64 17.68 -5.53
N PRO A 44 20.63 16.41 -5.96
CA PRO A 44 20.47 15.31 -5.04
C PRO A 44 21.57 15.37 -3.98
N ILE A 45 21.18 15.48 -2.71
CA ILE A 45 22.12 15.44 -1.59
C ILE A 45 22.60 14.00 -1.46
N ALA A 46 23.91 13.81 -1.55
CA ALA A 46 24.52 12.53 -1.27
C ALA A 46 24.52 12.32 0.24
N LEU A 47 23.67 11.41 0.72
CA LEU A 47 23.73 10.95 2.10
C LEU A 47 25.05 10.20 2.34
N PRO A 48 25.59 10.24 3.57
CA PRO A 48 26.65 9.31 3.96
C PRO A 48 26.22 7.86 3.65
N PRO A 49 27.11 6.99 3.13
CA PRO A 49 26.73 5.66 2.62
C PRO A 49 25.98 4.78 3.64
N GLU A 50 26.28 4.94 4.93
CA GLU A 50 25.60 4.23 6.01
C GLU A 50 24.17 4.76 6.21
N ILE A 51 24.01 6.08 6.33
CA ILE A 51 22.70 6.74 6.47
C ILE A 51 21.83 6.48 5.23
N ASP A 52 22.41 6.42 4.04
CA ASP A 52 21.70 6.09 2.81
C ASP A 52 21.08 4.67 2.86
N ARG A 53 21.83 3.69 3.36
CA ARG A 53 21.34 2.31 3.54
C ARG A 53 20.29 2.20 4.64
N GLU A 54 20.49 2.89 5.77
CA GLU A 54 19.47 2.99 6.83
C GLU A 54 18.17 3.62 6.28
N HIS A 55 18.31 4.70 5.52
CA HIS A 55 17.21 5.41 4.88
C HIS A 55 16.47 4.53 3.87
N ALA A 56 17.18 3.71 3.11
CA ALA A 56 16.58 2.73 2.21
C ALA A 56 15.68 1.75 2.98
N VAL A 57 16.16 1.16 4.09
CA VAL A 57 15.37 0.23 4.92
C VAL A 57 14.11 0.91 5.45
N VAL A 58 14.24 2.11 6.05
CA VAL A 58 13.10 2.85 6.61
C VAL A 58 12.09 3.23 5.51
N THR A 59 12.55 3.69 4.36
CA THR A 59 11.70 4.04 3.22
C THR A 59 10.93 2.83 2.71
N ARG A 60 11.59 1.68 2.51
CA ARG A 60 10.91 0.45 2.06
C ARG A 60 9.88 -0.06 3.07
N TYR A 61 10.14 0.08 4.36
CA TYR A 61 9.14 -0.23 5.39
C TYR A 61 7.93 0.71 5.31
N LEU A 62 8.14 2.02 5.13
CA LEU A 62 7.05 2.98 4.98
C LEU A 62 6.23 2.75 3.70
N GLU A 63 6.87 2.37 2.60
CA GLU A 63 6.19 1.96 1.37
C GLU A 63 5.30 0.71 1.57
N LEU A 64 5.70 -0.23 2.44
CA LEU A 64 4.85 -1.36 2.83
C LEU A 64 3.67 -0.90 3.69
N TYR A 65 3.91 -0.04 4.68
CA TYR A 65 2.88 0.50 5.55
C TYR A 65 1.80 1.24 4.74
N ASP A 66 2.20 2.15 3.86
CA ASP A 66 1.30 2.87 2.95
C ASP A 66 0.48 1.90 2.09
N LEU A 67 1.09 0.82 1.61
CA LEU A 67 0.41 -0.16 0.79
C LEU A 67 -0.67 -0.93 1.57
N VAL A 68 -0.45 -1.25 2.85
CA VAL A 68 -1.49 -1.84 3.70
C VAL A 68 -2.68 -0.89 3.84
N LEU A 69 -2.42 0.41 4.06
CA LEU A 69 -3.47 1.42 4.08
C LEU A 69 -4.21 1.52 2.74
N SER A 70 -3.50 1.42 1.62
CA SER A 70 -4.10 1.41 0.28
C SER A 70 -4.99 0.18 0.05
N VAL A 71 -4.58 -1.01 0.50
CA VAL A 71 -5.43 -2.22 0.46
C VAL A 71 -6.70 -2.01 1.29
N LYS A 72 -6.58 -1.48 2.51
CA LYS A 72 -7.75 -1.20 3.38
C LYS A 72 -8.67 -0.16 2.74
N THR A 73 -8.10 0.82 2.05
CA THR A 73 -8.85 1.82 1.29
C THR A 73 -9.59 1.21 0.10
N CYS A 74 -9.13 0.06 -0.42
CA CYS A 74 -9.86 -0.62 -1.49
C CYS A 74 -11.30 -0.95 -1.12
N GLU A 75 -11.59 -1.15 0.17
CA GLU A 75 -12.95 -1.36 0.67
C GLU A 75 -13.91 -0.24 0.22
N TYR A 76 -13.46 1.02 0.21
CA TYR A 76 -14.29 2.16 -0.15
C TYR A 76 -14.68 2.17 -1.63
N TYR A 77 -13.83 1.64 -2.52
CA TYR A 77 -14.17 1.50 -3.93
C TYR A 77 -15.31 0.51 -4.13
N PHE A 78 -15.54 -0.44 -3.22
CA PHE A 78 -16.71 -1.32 -3.31
C PHE A 78 -17.98 -0.69 -2.73
N ARG A 79 -17.89 0.21 -1.73
CA ARG A 79 -19.06 0.68 -0.98
C ARG A 79 -20.03 1.57 -1.78
N ARG A 80 -19.56 2.31 -2.78
CA ARG A 80 -20.41 3.24 -3.55
C ARG A 80 -20.06 3.20 -5.02
N TYR A 81 -21.09 3.04 -5.86
CA TYR A 81 -20.98 3.25 -7.30
C TYR A 81 -20.96 4.75 -7.63
N PRO A 82 -19.84 5.32 -8.11
CA PRO A 82 -19.71 6.76 -8.33
C PRO A 82 -20.12 7.20 -9.75
N PHE A 83 -20.37 6.26 -10.67
CA PHE A 83 -20.46 6.53 -12.11
C PHE A 83 -21.89 6.73 -12.63
N ASN A 84 -22.78 7.33 -11.84
CA ASN A 84 -24.14 7.62 -12.30
C ASN A 84 -24.10 8.63 -13.47
N GLY A 85 -24.64 8.25 -14.62
CA GLY A 85 -24.63 9.09 -15.83
C GLY A 85 -23.32 9.05 -16.61
N LEU A 86 -22.37 8.20 -16.21
CA LEU A 86 -21.09 7.98 -16.88
C LEU A 86 -21.06 6.61 -17.57
N PRO A 87 -20.20 6.38 -18.58
CA PRO A 87 -20.21 5.16 -19.39
C PRO A 87 -19.61 3.92 -18.67
N VAL A 88 -19.31 3.99 -17.38
CA VAL A 88 -18.73 2.88 -16.62
C VAL A 88 -19.83 2.05 -16.02
N SER A 89 -20.01 0.80 -16.43
CA SER A 89 -21.08 -0.05 -15.88
C SER A 89 -20.80 -0.48 -14.43
N ARG A 90 -21.82 -0.98 -13.72
CA ARG A 90 -21.66 -1.58 -12.39
C ARG A 90 -20.75 -2.82 -12.40
N HIS A 91 -20.79 -3.58 -13.49
CA HIS A 91 -19.89 -4.70 -13.73
C HIS A 91 -18.45 -4.23 -13.83
N ASP A 92 -18.17 -3.28 -14.73
CA ASP A 92 -16.80 -2.79 -14.96
C ASP A 92 -16.21 -2.14 -13.71
N HIS A 93 -17.04 -1.39 -12.98
CA HIS A 93 -16.67 -0.86 -11.68
C HIS A 93 -16.20 -1.96 -10.70
N LEU A 94 -16.97 -3.04 -10.56
CA LEU A 94 -16.61 -4.15 -9.66
C LEU A 94 -15.34 -4.86 -10.12
N SER A 95 -15.24 -5.18 -11.42
CA SER A 95 -14.06 -5.84 -11.98
C SER A 95 -12.80 -4.99 -11.78
N ASN A 96 -12.86 -3.70 -12.10
CA ASN A 96 -11.73 -2.77 -11.90
C ASN A 96 -11.33 -2.65 -10.42
N ALA A 97 -12.31 -2.63 -9.50
CA ALA A 97 -12.03 -2.59 -8.08
C ALA A 97 -11.35 -3.87 -7.58
N CYS A 98 -11.74 -5.04 -8.11
CA CYS A 98 -11.07 -6.32 -7.83
C CYS A 98 -9.64 -6.33 -8.38
N GLU A 99 -9.43 -5.88 -9.62
CA GLU A 99 -8.10 -5.79 -10.23
C GLU A 99 -7.16 -4.87 -9.43
N LEU A 100 -7.67 -3.70 -9.01
CA LEU A 100 -6.92 -2.80 -8.13
C LEU A 100 -6.52 -3.52 -6.83
N TYR A 101 -7.47 -4.17 -6.17
CA TYR A 101 -7.23 -4.93 -4.94
C TYR A 101 -6.14 -6.02 -5.12
N PHE A 102 -6.25 -6.86 -6.15
CA PHE A 102 -5.26 -7.91 -6.40
C PHE A 102 -3.86 -7.35 -6.71
N ASN A 103 -3.81 -6.26 -7.47
CA ASN A 103 -2.55 -5.57 -7.75
C ASN A 103 -1.90 -5.03 -6.47
N ARG A 104 -2.67 -4.50 -5.52
CA ARG A 104 -2.12 -4.04 -4.23
C ARG A 104 -1.56 -5.19 -3.39
N ILE A 105 -2.25 -6.33 -3.33
CA ILE A 105 -1.73 -7.53 -2.64
C ILE A 105 -0.42 -8.02 -3.28
N TYR A 106 -0.38 -8.08 -4.62
CA TYR A 106 0.84 -8.48 -5.32
C TYR A 106 2.00 -7.49 -5.08
N GLN A 107 1.73 -6.17 -5.12
CA GLN A 107 2.72 -5.14 -4.81
C GLN A 107 3.31 -5.31 -3.41
N PHE A 108 2.53 -5.80 -2.43
CA PHE A 108 3.02 -5.99 -1.06
C PHE A 108 4.11 -7.05 -1.04
N LYS A 109 3.91 -8.15 -1.75
CA LYS A 109 4.91 -9.20 -1.91
C LYS A 109 6.21 -8.68 -2.52
N GLU A 110 6.12 -7.89 -3.60
CA GLU A 110 7.31 -7.37 -4.29
C GLU A 110 8.03 -6.30 -3.46
N ARG A 111 7.29 -5.38 -2.80
CA ARG A 111 7.89 -4.41 -1.87
C ARG A 111 8.52 -5.08 -0.65
N LEU A 112 7.96 -6.19 -0.19
CA LEU A 112 8.54 -6.97 0.90
C LEU A 112 9.90 -7.52 0.49
N LYS A 113 10.06 -8.03 -0.73
CA LYS A 113 11.38 -8.46 -1.24
C LYS A 113 12.36 -7.29 -1.28
N ASN A 114 11.94 -6.13 -1.81
CA ASN A 114 12.80 -4.95 -1.87
C ASN A 114 13.26 -4.48 -0.47
N LEU A 115 12.40 -4.61 0.55
CA LEU A 115 12.78 -4.35 1.94
C LEU A 115 13.84 -5.36 2.41
N VAL A 116 13.66 -6.64 2.10
CA VAL A 116 14.63 -7.69 2.46
C VAL A 116 15.97 -7.43 1.80
N ASP A 117 15.99 -7.09 0.51
CA ASP A 117 17.23 -6.75 -0.21
C ASP A 117 17.93 -5.53 0.42
N ALA A 118 17.16 -4.52 0.85
CA ALA A 118 17.72 -3.35 1.55
C ALA A 118 18.32 -3.72 2.92
N VAL A 119 17.66 -4.63 3.64
CA VAL A 119 18.14 -5.14 4.93
C VAL A 119 19.39 -6.00 4.76
N ASP A 120 19.42 -6.90 3.77
CA ASP A 120 20.58 -7.72 3.44
C ASP A 120 21.80 -6.85 3.07
N ALA A 121 21.57 -5.74 2.37
CA ALA A 121 22.63 -4.78 2.03
C ALA A 121 23.17 -4.00 3.24
N LEU A 122 22.33 -3.73 4.24
CA LEU A 122 22.72 -3.00 5.46
C LEU A 122 23.34 -3.93 6.51
N VAL A 123 22.70 -5.07 6.77
CA VAL A 123 23.08 -6.04 7.82
C VAL A 123 23.04 -7.48 7.27
N PRO A 124 24.04 -7.93 6.48
CA PRO A 124 24.01 -9.25 5.81
C PRO A 124 23.86 -10.47 6.74
N LYS A 125 24.12 -10.30 8.03
CA LYS A 125 24.03 -11.35 9.07
C LYS A 125 22.95 -11.04 10.11
N HIS A 126 21.86 -10.42 9.68
CA HIS A 126 20.75 -10.02 10.56
C HIS A 126 19.99 -11.20 11.19
N GLY A 127 20.21 -12.44 10.74
CA GLY A 127 19.64 -13.66 11.35
C GLY A 127 18.13 -13.84 11.16
N MET A 128 17.48 -13.01 10.35
CA MET A 128 16.04 -13.08 10.06
C MET A 128 15.77 -14.06 8.92
N GLN A 129 14.67 -14.81 9.02
CA GLN A 129 14.29 -15.80 8.02
C GLN A 129 13.17 -15.27 7.12
N PHE A 130 13.50 -14.33 6.22
CA PHE A 130 12.50 -13.73 5.32
C PHE A 130 12.00 -14.69 4.24
N GLY A 131 12.80 -15.67 3.81
CA GLY A 131 12.39 -16.66 2.81
C GLY A 131 11.12 -17.43 3.21
N PRO A 132 11.11 -18.13 4.37
CA PRO A 132 9.91 -18.75 4.92
C PRO A 132 8.75 -17.78 5.11
N PHE A 133 9.02 -16.55 5.56
CA PHE A 133 8.01 -15.53 5.78
C PHE A 133 7.30 -15.10 4.47
N ILE A 134 8.06 -14.84 3.39
CA ILE A 134 7.52 -14.53 2.06
C ILE A 134 6.74 -15.70 1.49
N LYS A 135 7.18 -16.94 1.73
CA LYS A 135 6.44 -18.15 1.32
C LYS A 135 5.10 -18.25 2.05
N GLN A 136 5.09 -17.99 3.35
CA GLN A 136 3.85 -17.98 4.14
C GLN A 136 2.90 -16.87 3.65
N PHE A 137 3.41 -15.68 3.36
CA PHE A 137 2.62 -14.62 2.73
C PHE A 137 2.01 -15.09 1.40
N ALA A 138 2.84 -15.66 0.51
CA ALA A 138 2.38 -16.12 -0.80
C ALA A 138 1.30 -17.21 -0.69
N LYS A 139 1.36 -18.05 0.35
CA LYS A 139 0.36 -19.07 0.64
C LYS A 139 -0.96 -18.45 1.13
N GLU A 140 -0.90 -17.51 2.08
CA GLU A 140 -2.10 -16.86 2.64
C GLU A 140 -2.89 -16.06 1.61
N PHE A 141 -2.18 -15.45 0.66
CA PHE A 141 -2.72 -14.60 -0.41
C PHE A 141 -2.65 -15.26 -1.80
N ASP A 142 -2.56 -16.59 -1.85
CA ASP A 142 -2.38 -17.33 -3.10
C ASP A 142 -3.51 -17.08 -4.11
N LEU A 143 -4.76 -16.99 -3.63
CA LEU A 143 -5.91 -16.70 -4.49
C LEU A 143 -5.78 -15.33 -5.16
N GLU A 144 -5.43 -14.30 -4.38
CA GLU A 144 -5.25 -12.93 -4.87
C GLU A 144 -4.07 -12.83 -5.84
N ILE A 145 -2.96 -13.51 -5.55
CA ILE A 145 -1.77 -13.53 -6.41
C ILE A 145 -2.06 -14.26 -7.72
N ARG A 146 -2.73 -15.41 -7.67
CA ARG A 146 -3.14 -16.16 -8.87
C ARG A 146 -4.12 -15.36 -9.72
N ALA A 147 -5.13 -14.75 -9.11
CA ALA A 147 -6.08 -13.88 -9.80
C ALA A 147 -5.34 -12.73 -10.51
N ARG A 148 -4.44 -12.03 -9.81
CA ARG A 148 -3.61 -10.97 -10.41
C ARG A 148 -2.84 -11.47 -11.63
N ASN A 149 -2.16 -12.60 -11.50
CA ASN A 149 -1.33 -13.15 -12.59
C ASN A 149 -2.17 -13.61 -13.77
N GLN A 150 -3.34 -14.19 -13.52
CA GLN A 150 -4.30 -14.56 -14.55
C GLN A 150 -4.77 -13.32 -15.34
N ILE A 151 -5.11 -12.26 -14.63
CA ILE A 151 -5.57 -10.98 -15.19
C ILE A 151 -4.49 -10.33 -16.05
N HIS A 152 -3.26 -10.30 -15.54
CA HIS A 152 -2.16 -9.63 -16.19
C HIS A 152 -1.66 -10.35 -17.46
N HIS A 153 -1.88 -11.66 -17.59
CA HIS A 153 -1.27 -12.46 -18.66
C HIS A 153 -2.26 -13.13 -19.62
N PHE A 154 -3.53 -13.35 -19.22
CA PHE A 154 -4.41 -14.23 -19.99
C PHE A 154 -5.79 -13.64 -20.27
N GLU A 155 -6.55 -13.25 -19.24
CA GLU A 155 -7.95 -12.87 -19.41
C GLU A 155 -8.45 -11.91 -18.34
N LYS A 156 -9.55 -11.19 -18.60
CA LYS A 156 -10.17 -10.32 -17.58
C LYS A 156 -10.62 -11.13 -16.36
N PHE A 157 -10.65 -10.49 -15.20
CA PHE A 157 -11.14 -11.11 -13.97
C PHE A 157 -12.59 -11.59 -14.14
N ARG A 158 -12.87 -12.83 -13.72
CA ARG A 158 -14.21 -13.41 -13.74
C ARG A 158 -14.62 -13.87 -12.36
N ASP A 159 -15.75 -13.38 -11.90
CA ASP A 159 -16.40 -13.77 -10.65
C ASP A 159 -17.88 -13.97 -10.96
N LEU A 160 -18.42 -15.13 -10.58
CA LEU A 160 -19.78 -15.53 -10.97
C LEU A 160 -20.85 -14.57 -10.42
N ASP A 161 -20.62 -13.97 -9.25
CA ASP A 161 -21.56 -13.01 -8.69
C ASP A 161 -21.44 -11.64 -9.38
N ILE A 162 -20.23 -11.24 -9.79
CA ILE A 162 -20.03 -10.05 -10.64
C ILE A 162 -20.66 -10.25 -12.03
N GLU A 163 -20.50 -11.42 -12.63
CA GLU A 163 -21.12 -11.79 -13.92
C GLU A 163 -22.65 -11.71 -13.84
N ARG A 164 -23.24 -12.06 -12.70
CA ARG A 164 -24.69 -11.89 -12.49
C ARG A 164 -25.13 -10.42 -12.55
N VAL A 165 -24.30 -9.48 -12.07
CA VAL A 165 -24.56 -8.03 -12.20
C VAL A 165 -24.51 -7.59 -13.67
N PHE A 166 -23.61 -8.18 -14.46
CA PHE A 166 -23.56 -7.95 -15.90
C PHE A 166 -24.82 -8.48 -16.61
N LEU A 167 -25.16 -9.75 -16.39
CA LEU A 167 -26.30 -10.39 -17.03
C LEU A 167 -27.62 -9.66 -16.72
N THR A 168 -27.87 -9.33 -15.46
CA THR A 168 -29.07 -8.56 -15.07
C THR A 168 -29.09 -7.15 -15.66
N GLY A 169 -27.92 -6.51 -15.82
CA GLY A 169 -27.79 -5.24 -16.55
C GLY A 169 -28.12 -5.35 -18.04
N MET A 170 -27.71 -6.46 -18.66
CA MET A 170 -28.04 -6.72 -20.06
C MET A 170 -29.54 -6.99 -20.25
N HIS A 171 -30.14 -7.77 -19.35
CA HIS A 171 -31.59 -8.00 -19.37
C HIS A 171 -32.41 -6.72 -19.17
N ASP A 172 -31.96 -5.77 -18.36
CA ASP A 172 -32.65 -4.47 -18.22
C ASP A 172 -32.64 -3.65 -19.53
N THR A 173 -31.54 -3.76 -20.30
CA THR A 173 -31.42 -3.12 -21.62
C THR A 173 -32.36 -3.76 -22.65
N VAL A 174 -32.44 -5.09 -22.68
CA VAL A 174 -33.24 -5.83 -23.68
C VAL A 174 -34.72 -5.88 -23.31
N TYR A 175 -35.03 -5.97 -22.01
CA TYR A 175 -36.38 -6.13 -21.47
C TYR A 175 -36.68 -5.06 -20.41
N PRO A 176 -36.80 -3.78 -20.81
CA PRO A 176 -37.02 -2.69 -19.87
C PRO A 176 -38.35 -2.85 -19.10
N ASN A 177 -38.39 -2.30 -17.89
CA ASN A 177 -39.56 -2.29 -16.99
C ASN A 177 -40.03 -3.67 -16.48
N LYS A 178 -39.16 -4.70 -16.55
CA LYS A 178 -39.42 -6.04 -15.97
C LYS A 178 -38.79 -6.26 -14.59
N GLY A 179 -38.35 -5.20 -13.92
CA GLY A 179 -37.72 -5.27 -12.59
C GLY A 179 -36.22 -5.61 -12.59
N TRP A 180 -35.63 -5.90 -13.77
CA TRP A 180 -34.21 -6.24 -13.91
C TRP A 180 -33.26 -5.18 -13.35
N LYS A 181 -33.59 -3.90 -13.47
CA LYS A 181 -32.84 -2.80 -12.85
C LYS A 181 -32.71 -2.93 -11.33
N ASP A 182 -33.80 -3.28 -10.66
CA ASP A 182 -33.80 -3.40 -9.20
C ASP A 182 -33.12 -4.68 -8.74
N GLU A 183 -33.25 -5.76 -9.51
CA GLU A 183 -32.51 -6.99 -9.31
C GLU A 183 -30.99 -6.78 -9.50
N GLN A 184 -30.58 -6.08 -10.56
CA GLN A 184 -29.17 -5.70 -10.77
C GLN A 184 -28.63 -4.90 -9.58
N ARG A 185 -29.39 -3.91 -9.09
CA ARG A 185 -29.01 -3.12 -7.92
C ARG A 185 -28.92 -3.97 -6.65
N ALA A 186 -29.80 -4.96 -6.49
CA ALA A 186 -29.76 -5.89 -5.36
C ALA A 186 -28.50 -6.76 -5.40
N TYR A 187 -28.19 -7.39 -6.54
CA TYR A 187 -26.97 -8.17 -6.69
C TYR A 187 -25.71 -7.32 -6.53
N TYR A 188 -25.67 -6.15 -7.15
CA TYR A 188 -24.54 -5.23 -6.99
C TYR A 188 -24.30 -4.90 -5.50
N ARG A 189 -25.35 -4.58 -4.73
CA ARG A 189 -25.24 -4.32 -3.28
C ARG A 189 -24.78 -5.53 -2.49
N LYS A 190 -25.22 -6.73 -2.87
CA LYS A 190 -24.76 -7.98 -2.26
C LYS A 190 -23.25 -8.18 -2.48
N VAL A 191 -22.82 -8.14 -3.75
CA VAL A 191 -21.43 -8.38 -4.15
C VAL A 191 -20.48 -7.34 -3.55
N THR A 192 -20.85 -6.07 -3.59
CA THR A 192 -20.06 -5.00 -2.97
C THR A 192 -19.88 -5.21 -1.47
N LYS A 193 -20.92 -5.64 -0.75
CA LYS A 193 -20.84 -5.94 0.69
C LYS A 193 -19.90 -7.11 0.98
N GLU A 194 -20.01 -8.19 0.21
CA GLU A 194 -19.18 -9.39 0.36
C GLU A 194 -17.69 -9.09 0.08
N TRP A 195 -17.40 -8.36 -1.01
CA TRP A 195 -16.05 -7.92 -1.33
C TRP A 195 -15.49 -6.94 -0.30
N ALA A 196 -16.29 -5.98 0.16
CA ALA A 196 -15.86 -5.07 1.22
C ALA A 196 -15.48 -5.83 2.50
N GLN A 197 -16.27 -6.84 2.89
CA GLN A 197 -15.97 -7.68 4.04
C GLN A 197 -14.69 -8.50 3.84
N ARG A 198 -14.51 -9.08 2.64
CA ARG A 198 -13.28 -9.81 2.28
C ARG A 198 -12.05 -8.92 2.40
N ILE A 199 -12.09 -7.72 1.81
CA ILE A 199 -10.98 -6.77 1.84
C ILE A 199 -10.66 -6.35 3.27
N ARG A 200 -11.68 -6.12 4.11
CA ARG A 200 -11.47 -5.80 5.52
C ARG A 200 -10.75 -6.91 6.27
N ALA A 201 -11.18 -8.17 6.09
CA ALA A 201 -10.54 -9.32 6.72
C ALA A 201 -9.09 -9.49 6.24
N ARG A 202 -8.86 -9.33 4.94
CA ARG A 202 -7.52 -9.43 4.34
C ARG A 202 -6.60 -8.26 4.73
N GLY A 203 -7.14 -7.05 4.87
CA GLY A 203 -6.43 -5.89 5.39
C GLY A 203 -5.97 -6.08 6.84
N ALA A 204 -6.82 -6.67 7.70
CA ALA A 204 -6.43 -7.01 9.06
C ALA A 204 -5.31 -8.08 9.11
N LEU A 205 -5.35 -9.05 8.19
CA LEU A 205 -4.25 -10.02 8.05
C LEU A 205 -2.95 -9.34 7.60
N LEU A 206 -3.02 -8.37 6.67
CA LEU A 206 -1.86 -7.57 6.28
C LEU A 206 -1.29 -6.74 7.43
N ASP A 207 -2.13 -6.20 8.31
CA ASP A 207 -1.67 -5.51 9.52
C ASP A 207 -0.79 -6.47 10.37
N ALA A 208 -1.19 -7.75 10.53
CA ALA A 208 -0.40 -8.75 11.25
C ALA A 208 0.94 -9.09 10.55
N PHE A 209 0.96 -9.18 9.21
CA PHE A 209 2.20 -9.35 8.45
C PHE A 209 3.13 -8.13 8.62
N LEU A 210 2.57 -6.92 8.56
CA LEU A 210 3.34 -5.69 8.70
C LEU A 210 3.92 -5.54 10.11
N GLU A 211 3.17 -5.93 11.15
CA GLU A 211 3.66 -5.95 12.54
C GLU A 211 4.82 -6.94 12.69
N ALA A 212 4.70 -8.15 12.15
CA ALA A 212 5.78 -9.13 12.18
C ALA A 212 7.05 -8.62 11.46
N VAL A 213 6.90 -7.88 10.35
CA VAL A 213 8.02 -7.20 9.70
C VAL A 213 8.62 -6.13 10.60
N ALA A 214 7.81 -5.30 11.25
CA ALA A 214 8.29 -4.27 12.17
C ALA A 214 9.10 -4.87 13.33
N GLU A 215 8.59 -5.94 13.94
CA GLU A 215 9.31 -6.68 14.99
C GLU A 215 10.63 -7.26 14.49
N ALA A 216 10.64 -7.85 13.30
CA ALA A 216 11.84 -8.41 12.71
C ALA A 216 12.90 -7.32 12.48
N LEU A 217 12.51 -6.18 11.90
CA LEU A 217 13.39 -5.04 11.68
C LEU A 217 13.97 -4.51 13.01
N LEU A 218 13.16 -4.36 14.05
CA LEU A 218 13.64 -3.90 15.36
C LEU A 218 14.69 -4.86 15.98
N ARG A 219 14.57 -6.17 15.74
CA ARG A 219 15.55 -7.15 16.23
C ARG A 219 16.79 -7.26 15.35
N GLY A 220 16.63 -7.11 14.04
CA GLY A 220 17.68 -7.37 13.06
C GLY A 220 18.44 -6.14 12.57
N CYS A 221 17.94 -4.93 12.86
CA CYS A 221 18.56 -3.67 12.47
C CYS A 221 18.92 -2.84 13.73
N PRO A 222 20.18 -2.89 14.20
CA PRO A 222 20.60 -2.25 15.45
C PRO A 222 20.27 -0.75 15.53
N PHE A 223 20.44 -0.02 14.43
CA PHE A 223 20.16 1.42 14.37
C PHE A 223 18.71 1.76 14.76
N LEU A 224 17.74 0.87 14.49
CA LEU A 224 16.35 1.08 14.88
C LEU A 224 16.10 0.82 16.36
N ALA A 225 16.84 -0.14 16.95
CA ALA A 225 16.74 -0.46 18.37
C ALA A 225 17.32 0.67 19.23
N GLU A 226 18.48 1.21 18.83
CA GLU A 226 19.12 2.37 19.47
C GLU A 226 18.20 3.58 19.46
N MET A 227 17.60 3.89 18.30
CA MET A 227 16.63 4.98 18.15
C MET A 227 15.37 4.81 18.99
N SER A 228 14.91 3.57 19.17
CA SER A 228 13.76 3.30 20.03
C SER A 228 14.09 3.51 21.52
N ALA A 229 15.32 3.20 21.93
CA ALA A 229 15.78 3.37 23.31
C ALA A 229 16.03 4.84 23.67
N GLU A 230 16.70 5.60 22.79
CA GLU A 230 16.99 7.03 22.99
C GLU A 230 15.70 7.83 23.20
N MET A 231 14.66 7.57 22.40
CA MET A 231 13.42 8.33 22.52
C MET A 231 12.57 7.95 23.75
N MET A 232 12.70 6.72 24.27
CA MET A 232 12.07 6.37 25.55
C MET A 232 12.75 7.10 26.71
N ALA A 233 14.08 7.27 26.65
CA ALA A 233 14.82 8.07 27.62
C ALA A 233 14.45 9.57 27.57
N ASP A 234 14.17 10.12 26.39
CA ASP A 234 13.73 11.52 26.23
C ASP A 234 12.31 11.77 26.76
N LEU A 235 11.41 10.79 26.63
CA LEU A 235 10.04 10.88 27.14
C LEU A 235 10.00 10.80 28.68
N ASP A 236 10.86 10.00 29.29
CA ASP A 236 10.98 9.92 30.75
C ASP A 236 11.63 11.15 31.39
N ASN A 237 12.39 11.94 30.60
CA ASN A 237 13.07 13.16 31.05
C ASN A 237 12.31 14.47 30.71
N SER A 238 11.14 14.40 30.07
CA SER A 238 10.34 15.61 29.81
C SER A 238 9.68 16.13 31.09
N PRO A 239 9.90 17.40 31.48
CA PRO A 239 9.26 17.99 32.65
C PRO A 239 7.75 18.03 32.44
N ARG A 240 7.00 17.54 33.45
CA ARG A 240 5.53 17.58 33.50
C ARG A 240 5.01 19.01 33.63
#